data_AF-A0A941SY68-F1
#
_entry.id   AF-A0A941SY68-F1
#
_cell.length_a   1.000
_cell.length_b   1.000
_cell.length_c   1.000
_cell.angle_alpha   90.00
_cell.angle_beta   90.00
_cell.angle_gamma   90.00
#
_symmetry.space_group_name_H-M   'P 1'
#
loop_
_entity.id
_entity.type
_entity.pdbx_description
1 polymer ?
#
loop_
_entity_poly.entity_id
_entity_poly.type
_entity_poly.pdbx_seq_one_letter_code
_entity_poly.pdbx_strand_id
1 'polypeptide(L)'
;MTFHFGQLIAHICKTRNVRAGSIVGSGTVSNKDWSRGYSCIAEKRAIETIEGGAPKTGFMRWGDTIRIEMKGADGQSLFGAIEQKVVPLQAS
;
A
#
# COMPACT_ATOMS: atom_id res chain seq x y z
N MET A 1 7.12 -5.02 -8.67
CA MET A 1 7.04 -6.26 -7.87
C MET A 1 8.17 -7.20 -8.26
N THR A 2 8.93 -7.68 -7.29
CA THR A 2 10.01 -8.68 -7.52
C THR A 2 9.46 -10.09 -7.72
N PHE A 3 8.35 -10.42 -7.06
CA PHE A 3 7.69 -11.71 -7.15
C PHE A 3 6.25 -11.54 -7.66
N HIS A 4 5.79 -12.42 -8.54
CA HIS A 4 4.40 -12.45 -8.97
C HIS A 4 3.53 -13.29 -8.03
N PHE A 5 2.20 -13.15 -8.08
CA PHE A 5 1.28 -13.85 -7.17
C PHE A 5 1.45 -15.37 -7.16
N GLY A 6 1.71 -16.00 -8.31
CA GLY A 6 2.02 -17.43 -8.37
C GLY A 6 3.20 -17.85 -7.49
N GLN A 7 4.28 -17.05 -7.44
CA GLN A 7 5.41 -17.31 -6.55
C GLN A 7 5.05 -17.10 -5.08
N LEU A 8 4.26 -16.07 -4.77
CA LEU A 8 3.81 -15.81 -3.39
C LEU A 8 2.92 -16.95 -2.88
N ILE A 9 1.97 -17.41 -3.69
CA ILE A 9 1.09 -18.55 -3.38
C ILE A 9 1.92 -19.83 -3.20
N ALA A 10 2.82 -20.13 -4.14
CA ALA A 10 3.69 -21.30 -4.04
C ALA A 10 4.56 -21.27 -2.77
N HIS A 11 5.04 -20.08 -2.37
CA HIS A 11 5.84 -19.92 -1.16
C HIS A 11 5.04 -20.22 0.12
N ILE A 12 3.83 -19.64 0.28
CA ILE A 12 3.02 -19.89 1.47
C ILE A 12 2.55 -21.34 1.56
N CYS A 13 2.33 -22.02 0.43
CA CYS A 13 1.95 -23.44 0.38
C CYS A 13 3.05 -24.39 0.87
N LYS A 14 4.31 -23.95 1.02
CA LYS A 14 5.41 -24.82 1.46
C LYS A 14 5.20 -25.42 2.85
N THR A 15 4.48 -24.72 3.73
CA THR A 15 4.35 -25.10 5.16
C THR A 15 2.91 -25.16 5.67
N ARG A 16 1.92 -24.84 4.83
CA ARG A 16 0.51 -24.87 5.20
C ARG A 16 -0.38 -25.00 3.98
N ASN A 17 -1.57 -25.57 4.18
CA ASN A 17 -2.62 -25.60 3.16
C ASN A 17 -3.24 -24.21 2.99
N VAL A 18 -3.41 -23.78 1.74
CA VAL A 18 -4.15 -22.55 1.39
C VAL A 18 -5.55 -22.97 0.91
N ARG A 19 -6.58 -22.54 1.61
CA ARG A 19 -7.98 -22.96 1.36
C ARG A 19 -8.73 -21.94 0.53
N ALA A 20 -9.84 -22.36 -0.07
CA ALA A 20 -10.79 -21.46 -0.73
C ALA A 20 -11.18 -20.30 0.20
N GLY A 21 -11.17 -19.08 -0.32
CA GLY A 21 -11.42 -17.85 0.46
C GLY A 21 -10.16 -17.21 1.08
N SER A 22 -8.98 -17.80 0.94
CA SER A 22 -7.74 -17.16 1.39
C SER A 22 -7.42 -15.89 0.59
N ILE A 23 -7.01 -14.82 1.27
CA ILE A 23 -6.57 -13.57 0.63
C ILE A 23 -5.05 -13.49 0.70
N VAL A 24 -4.41 -13.30 -0.46
CA VAL A 24 -2.96 -13.11 -0.58
C VAL A 24 -2.70 -11.70 -1.10
N GLY A 25 -2.09 -10.86 -0.27
CA GLY A 25 -1.69 -9.51 -0.67
C GLY A 25 -0.33 -9.50 -1.37
N SER A 26 -0.14 -8.56 -2.30
CA SER A 26 1.15 -8.31 -2.95
C SER A 26 2.20 -7.67 -2.03
N GLY A 27 1.77 -7.11 -0.89
CA GLY A 27 2.51 -6.06 -0.19
C GLY A 27 2.28 -4.68 -0.83
N THR A 28 2.96 -3.66 -0.29
CA THR A 28 2.86 -2.29 -0.80
C THR A 28 3.40 -2.19 -2.24
N VAL A 29 2.70 -1.45 -3.09
CA VAL A 29 3.13 -1.23 -4.48
C VAL A 29 4.09 -0.04 -4.50
N SER A 30 5.38 -0.31 -4.68
CA SER A 30 6.45 0.69 -4.79
C SER A 30 7.11 0.67 -6.16
N ASN A 31 7.59 1.83 -6.60
CA ASN A 31 8.38 2.03 -7.81
C ASN A 31 9.84 2.30 -7.43
N LYS A 32 10.78 1.83 -8.25
CA LYS A 32 12.21 2.20 -8.08
C LYS A 32 12.47 3.69 -8.29
N ASP A 33 11.64 4.31 -9.13
CA ASP A 33 11.68 5.72 -9.44
C ASP A 33 10.70 6.47 -8.53
N TRP A 34 11.26 7.19 -7.55
CA TRP A 34 10.53 7.95 -6.55
C TRP A 34 9.74 9.13 -7.13
N SER A 35 10.08 9.61 -8.33
CA SER A 35 9.32 10.66 -9.01
C SER A 35 7.91 10.20 -9.40
N ARG A 36 7.69 8.88 -9.48
CA ARG A 36 6.38 8.26 -9.75
C ARG A 36 5.55 8.01 -8.50
N GLY A 37 5.98 8.56 -7.36
CA GLY A 37 5.31 8.44 -6.07
C GLY A 37 5.91 7.39 -5.15
N TYR A 38 5.33 7.31 -3.96
CA TYR A 38 5.77 6.46 -2.86
C TYR A 38 4.65 5.47 -2.52
N SER A 39 5.03 4.28 -2.10
CA SER A 39 4.10 3.23 -1.67
C SER A 39 3.45 3.51 -0.33
N CYS A 40 4.13 4.26 0.55
CA CYS A 40 3.58 4.71 1.83
C CYS A 40 4.30 5.96 2.37
N ILE A 41 3.70 6.59 3.38
CA ILE A 41 4.31 7.76 4.06
C ILE A 41 5.63 7.39 4.73
N ALA A 42 5.75 6.18 5.28
CA ALA A 42 6.98 5.73 5.93
C ALA A 42 8.16 5.67 4.95
N GLU A 43 7.92 5.20 3.72
CA GLU A 43 8.92 5.15 2.66
C GLU A 43 9.36 6.56 2.25
N LYS A 44 8.42 7.48 2.04
CA LYS A 44 8.75 8.89 1.76
C LYS A 44 9.60 9.52 2.86
N ARG A 45 9.23 9.30 4.13
CA ARG A 45 9.98 9.78 5.30
C ARG A 45 11.40 9.20 5.37
N ALA A 46 11.58 7.94 5.00
CA ALA A 46 12.89 7.31 4.94
C ALA A 46 13.79 7.97 3.89
N ILE A 47 13.24 8.27 2.71
CA ILE A 47 13.96 8.96 1.62
C ILE A 47 14.33 10.40 2.02
N GLU A 48 13.39 11.15 2.61
CA GLU A 48 13.67 12.49 3.14
C GLU A 48 14.80 12.48 4.19
N THR A 49 14.86 11.41 4.99
CA THR A 49 15.92 11.23 5.98
C THR A 49 17.28 10.94 5.32
N ILE A 50 17.30 10.10 4.28
CA ILE A 50 18.52 9.81 3.51
C ILE A 50 19.04 11.07 2.80
N GLU A 51 18.16 11.86 2.20
CA GLU A 51 18.53 13.03 1.41
C GLU A 51 18.80 14.29 2.26
N GLY A 52 18.06 14.46 3.35
CA GLY A 52 18.01 15.70 4.12
C GLY A 52 18.26 15.54 5.62
N GLY A 53 18.64 14.35 6.08
CA GLY A 53 18.99 14.05 7.48
C GLY A 53 17.80 13.89 8.43
N ALA A 54 16.59 14.31 8.03
CA ALA A 54 15.38 14.18 8.85
C ALA A 54 14.11 14.08 7.98
N PRO A 55 13.06 13.37 8.46
CA PRO A 55 11.80 13.29 7.76
C PRO A 55 11.00 14.60 7.91
N LYS A 56 10.46 15.10 6.81
CA LYS A 56 9.63 16.33 6.75
C LYS A 56 8.14 16.01 6.65
N THR A 57 7.77 14.95 5.94
CA THR A 57 6.38 14.54 5.75
C THR A 57 5.81 13.94 7.04
N GLY A 58 4.70 14.48 7.56
CA GLY A 58 3.99 13.91 8.70
C GLY A 58 3.24 12.61 8.36
N PHE A 59 2.98 11.78 9.37
CA PHE A 59 1.97 10.72 9.25
C PHE A 59 0.56 11.29 9.19
N MET A 60 -0.41 10.45 8.81
CA MET A 60 -1.82 10.83 8.79
C MET A 60 -2.29 11.26 10.19
N ARG A 61 -3.20 12.23 10.21
CA ARG A 61 -3.82 12.82 11.39
C ARG A 61 -5.34 12.65 11.32
N TRP A 62 -6.02 12.85 12.43
CA TRP A 62 -7.48 12.87 12.45
C TRP A 62 -8.01 13.92 11.48
N GLY A 63 -8.99 13.53 10.68
CA GLY A 63 -9.54 14.38 9.61
C GLY A 63 -8.95 14.09 8.22
N ASP A 64 -7.75 13.51 8.14
CA ASP A 64 -7.16 13.13 6.86
C ASP A 64 -8.00 12.04 6.18
N THR A 65 -7.98 12.03 4.85
CA THR A 65 -8.67 11.01 4.04
C THR A 65 -7.66 10.35 3.11
N ILE A 66 -7.66 9.02 3.07
CA ILE A 66 -6.89 8.24 2.11
C ILE A 66 -7.82 7.70 1.03
N ARG A 67 -7.40 7.83 -0.23
CA ARG A 67 -8.08 7.24 -1.39
C ARG A 67 -7.12 6.32 -2.14
N ILE A 68 -7.55 5.09 -2.40
CA ILE A 68 -6.82 4.10 -3.18
C ILE A 68 -7.73 3.64 -4.32
N GLU A 69 -7.29 3.83 -5.56
CA GLU A 69 -8.02 3.42 -6.75
C GLU A 69 -7.05 2.84 -7.80
N MET A 70 -7.56 1.93 -8.64
CA MET A 70 -6.86 1.49 -9.84
C MET A 70 -7.72 1.81 -11.06
N LYS A 71 -7.12 2.49 -12.03
CA LYS A 71 -7.78 2.83 -13.30
C LYS A 71 -7.25 1.95 -14.42
N GLY A 72 -8.16 1.56 -15.33
CA GLY A 72 -7.83 0.91 -16.58
C GLY A 72 -7.16 1.86 -17.56
N ALA A 73 -6.74 1.33 -18.71
CA ALA A 73 -6.17 2.12 -19.79
C ALA A 73 -7.16 3.15 -20.39
N ASP A 74 -8.45 2.88 -20.24
CA ASP A 74 -9.58 3.75 -20.60
C ASP A 74 -9.87 4.83 -19.54
N GLY A 75 -9.11 4.85 -18.44
CA GLY A 75 -9.27 5.78 -17.32
C GLY A 75 -10.40 5.42 -16.35
N GLN A 76 -11.16 4.35 -16.61
CA GLN A 76 -12.26 3.92 -15.75
C GLN A 76 -11.77 3.15 -14.53
N SER A 77 -12.50 3.23 -13.43
CA SER A 77 -12.15 2.48 -12.20
C SER A 77 -12.37 0.99 -12.39
N LEU A 78 -11.35 0.18 -12.11
CA LEU A 78 -11.42 -1.29 -12.25
C LEU A 78 -12.09 -1.97 -11.05
N PHE A 79 -11.90 -1.43 -9.85
CA PHE A 79 -12.31 -2.06 -8.58
C PHE A 79 -13.17 -1.15 -7.69
N GLY A 80 -13.56 0.02 -8.19
CA GLY A 80 -13.99 1.12 -7.32
C GLY A 80 -12.82 1.76 -6.59
N ALA A 81 -13.13 2.52 -5.53
CA ALA A 81 -12.14 3.18 -4.71
C ALA A 81 -12.34 2.84 -3.24
N ILE A 82 -11.23 2.56 -2.55
CA ILE A 82 -11.18 2.57 -1.09
C ILE A 82 -10.99 4.03 -0.69
N GLU A 83 -11.94 4.60 0.03
CA GLU A 83 -11.87 5.96 0.53
C GLU A 83 -12.21 5.97 2.02
N GLN A 84 -11.23 6.31 2.84
CA GLN A 84 -11.35 6.19 4.30
C GLN A 84 -10.85 7.45 4.98
N LYS A 85 -11.66 7.96 5.91
CA LYS A 85 -11.30 9.08 6.78
C LYS A 85 -10.69 8.56 8.07
N VAL A 86 -9.56 9.13 8.46
CA VAL A 86 -8.90 8.85 9.72
C VAL A 86 -9.68 9.54 10.85
N VAL A 87 -10.27 8.75 11.72
CA VAL A 87 -11.12 9.21 12.84
C VAL A 87 -10.53 8.75 14.17
N PRO A 88 -10.72 9.51 15.27
CA PRO A 88 -10.32 9.06 16.59
C PRO A 88 -11.05 7.75 16.94
N LEU A 89 -10.37 6.86 17.66
CA LEU A 89 -11.00 5.65 18.20
C LEU A 89 -12.14 6.07 19.12
N GLN A 90 -13.36 5.67 18.78
CA GLN A 90 -14.48 5.75 19.70
C GLN A 90 -14.45 4.50 20.57
N ALA A 91 -14.15 4.67 21.86
CA ALA A 91 -14.34 3.59 22.83
C ALA A 91 -15.85 3.36 23.00
N SER A 92 -16.27 2.11 22.83
CA SER A 92 -17.64 1.64 23.10
C SER A 92 -17.90 1.50 24.58
#